data_AF-A0A0F9AQE8-F1
#
_entry.id   AF-A0A0F9AQE8-F1
#
_cell.length_a   1.000
_cell.length_b   1.000
_cell.length_c   1.000
_cell.angle_alpha   90.00
_cell.angle_beta   90.00
_cell.angle_gamma   90.00
#
_symmetry.space_group_name_H-M   'P 1'
#
loop_
_entity.id
_entity.type
_entity.pdbx_description
1 polymer ?
#
loop_
_entity_poly.entity_id
_entity_poly.type
_entity_poly.pdbx_seq_one_letter_code
_entity_poly.pdbx_strand_id
1 'polypeptide(L)'
;MSWVKLDDKLPGHRKILAASPEAAWLHIEGLCYCAQQETDGAIPDTALAMLTRFSKPKATKLAARLVEVGLWERNGAGYAIHDYLDYNPSRKELEARREIKRRAGQAGGLAKQRGKEAGLADG
;
A
#
# COMPACT_ATOMS: atom_id res chain seq x y z
N MET A 1 -9.54 4.44 -3.01
CA MET A 1 -8.44 5.23 -2.43
C MET A 1 -7.96 4.52 -1.18
N SER A 2 -6.79 3.90 -1.23
CA SER A 2 -6.06 3.42 -0.05
C SER A 2 -5.08 4.51 0.40
N TRP A 3 -4.74 4.49 1.69
CA TRP A 3 -3.70 5.33 2.26
C TRP A 3 -2.58 4.41 2.71
N VAL A 4 -1.33 4.80 2.46
CA VAL A 4 -0.18 4.12 3.06
C VAL A 4 0.15 4.78 4.39
N LYS A 5 0.43 3.99 5.42
CA LYS A 5 0.89 4.52 6.70
C LYS A 5 2.38 4.76 6.63
N LEU A 6 2.80 5.93 7.12
CA LEU A 6 4.18 6.35 7.21
C LEU A 6 4.46 6.80 8.64
N ASP A 7 5.55 6.32 9.23
CA ASP A 7 6.02 6.74 10.54
C ASP A 7 6.50 8.20 10.46
N ASP A 8 6.12 9.05 11.42
CA ASP A 8 6.48 10.46 11.46
C ASP A 8 7.98 10.70 11.74
N LYS A 9 8.67 9.68 12.26
CA LYS A 9 10.13 9.68 12.46
C LYS A 9 10.91 9.25 11.22
N LEU A 10 10.24 8.89 10.12
CA LEU A 10 10.90 8.46 8.88
C LEU A 10 12.08 9.37 8.47
N PRO A 11 11.96 10.72 8.47
CA PRO A 11 13.07 11.58 8.02
C PRO A 11 14.34 11.42 8.85
N GLY A 12 14.23 11.03 10.13
CA GLY A 12 15.35 10.81 11.04
C GLY A 12 15.77 9.34 11.17
N HIS A 13 15.08 8.40 10.51
CA HIS A 13 15.38 6.98 10.63
C HIS A 13 16.73 6.65 9.98
N ARG A 14 17.59 5.90 10.67
CA ARG A 14 18.98 5.63 10.23
C ARG A 14 19.10 5.08 8.81
N LYS A 15 18.19 4.20 8.38
CA LYS A 15 18.21 3.62 7.03
C LYS A 15 17.82 4.66 5.96
N ILE A 16 16.93 5.60 6.29
CA ILE A 16 16.49 6.67 5.39
C ILE A 16 17.60 7.71 5.24
N LEU A 17 18.24 8.10 6.34
CA LEU A 17 19.41 8.98 6.31
C LEU A 17 20.55 8.40 5.46
N ALA A 18 20.69 7.06 5.43
CA ALA A 18 21.67 6.38 4.60
C ALA A 18 21.26 6.26 3.11
N ALA A 19 19.98 6.35 2.75
CA ALA A 19 19.48 5.97 1.42
C ALA A 19 19.81 6.97 0.28
N SER A 20 20.21 8.21 0.60
CA SER A 20 20.12 9.39 -0.27
C SER A 20 18.69 9.94 -0.41
N PRO A 21 18.51 11.25 -0.66
CA PRO A 21 17.17 11.85 -0.81
C PRO A 21 16.34 11.22 -1.93
N GLU A 22 16.93 10.93 -3.09
CA GLU A 22 16.19 10.32 -4.20
C GLU A 22 15.80 8.86 -3.95
N ALA A 23 16.64 8.09 -3.25
CA ALA A 23 16.24 6.72 -2.92
C ALA A 23 15.20 6.73 -1.79
N ALA A 24 15.28 7.65 -0.84
CA ALA A 24 14.22 7.87 0.15
C ALA A 24 12.89 8.25 -0.52
N TRP A 25 12.92 9.07 -1.59
CA TRP A 25 11.73 9.34 -2.40
C TRP A 25 11.21 8.08 -3.11
N LEU A 26 12.10 7.30 -3.74
CA LEU A 26 11.75 6.03 -4.36
C LEU A 26 11.12 5.04 -3.37
N HIS A 27 11.57 5.04 -2.11
CA HIS A 27 10.97 4.24 -1.05
C HIS A 27 9.51 4.63 -0.79
N ILE A 28 9.20 5.93 -0.74
CA ILE A 28 7.83 6.44 -0.61
C ILE A 28 6.98 6.07 -1.84
N GLU A 29 7.52 6.21 -3.05
CA GLU A 29 6.85 5.77 -4.27
C GLU A 29 6.54 4.26 -4.24
N GLY A 30 7.47 3.44 -3.76
CA GLY A 30 7.29 2.00 -3.57
C GLY A 30 6.21 1.67 -2.53
N LEU A 31 6.19 2.37 -1.40
CA LEU A 31 5.16 2.24 -0.37
C LEU A 31 3.76 2.52 -0.95
N CYS A 32 3.62 3.61 -1.70
CA CYS A 32 2.38 3.97 -2.39
C CYS A 32 1.98 2.92 -3.44
N TYR A 33 2.93 2.44 -4.25
CA TYR A 33 2.69 1.37 -5.22
C TYR A 33 2.12 0.12 -4.55
N CYS A 34 2.75 -0.35 -3.47
CA CYS A 34 2.31 -1.57 -2.78
C CYS A 34 0.91 -1.41 -2.17
N ALA A 35 0.60 -0.23 -1.63
CA ALA A 35 -0.72 0.07 -1.08
C ALA A 35 -1.80 0.19 -2.16
N GLN A 36 -1.44 0.66 -3.36
CA GLN A 36 -2.36 0.78 -4.48
C GLN A 36 -2.64 -0.57 -5.13
N GLN A 37 -1.61 -1.42 -5.28
CA GLN A 37 -1.68 -2.70 -5.98
C GLN A 37 -2.00 -3.89 -5.04
N GLU A 38 -1.96 -3.66 -3.73
CA GLU A 38 -2.22 -4.66 -2.69
C GLU A 38 -1.28 -5.85 -2.83
N THR A 39 0.02 -5.55 -2.95
CA THR A 39 1.07 -6.54 -3.21
C THR A 39 1.81 -6.98 -1.95
N ASP A 40 1.31 -6.63 -0.77
CA ASP A 40 1.91 -6.99 0.53
C ASP A 40 3.39 -6.59 0.64
N GLY A 41 3.74 -5.43 0.04
CA GLY A 41 5.10 -4.90 0.04
C GLY A 41 5.97 -5.35 -1.13
N ALA A 42 5.46 -6.18 -2.05
CA ALA A 42 6.22 -6.64 -3.21
C ALA A 42 6.19 -5.64 -4.38
N ILE A 43 7.35 -5.44 -5.00
CA ILE A 43 7.54 -4.63 -6.22
C ILE A 43 8.21 -5.51 -7.27
N PRO A 44 7.50 -5.93 -8.33
CA PRO A 44 8.12 -6.66 -9.44
C PRO A 44 9.19 -5.85 -10.16
N ASP A 45 10.24 -6.49 -10.69
CA ASP A 45 11.29 -5.78 -11.47
C ASP A 45 10.71 -5.01 -12.67
N THR A 46 9.62 -5.53 -13.26
CA THR A 46 8.90 -4.89 -14.37
C THR A 46 8.18 -3.60 -13.96
N ALA A 47 7.85 -3.45 -12.68
CA ALA A 47 7.15 -2.27 -12.16
C ALA A 47 8.13 -1.16 -11.72
N LEU A 48 9.40 -1.48 -11.46
CA LEU A 48 10.36 -0.53 -10.88
C LEU A 48 10.52 0.76 -11.71
N ALA A 49 10.59 0.64 -13.04
CA ALA A 49 10.73 1.80 -13.92
C ALA A 49 9.41 2.56 -14.13
N MET A 50 8.27 1.93 -13.83
CA MET A 50 6.94 2.51 -14.02
C MET A 50 6.45 3.26 -12.78
N LEU A 51 6.94 2.90 -11.60
CA LEU A 51 6.52 3.50 -10.32
C LEU A 51 7.20 4.85 -10.02
N THR A 52 8.22 5.23 -10.79
CA THR A 52 9.01 6.46 -10.57
C THR A 52 9.23 7.24 -11.85
N ARG A 53 9.55 8.53 -11.72
CA ARG A 53 9.92 9.40 -12.86
C ARG A 53 11.41 9.31 -13.21
N PHE A 54 12.21 8.57 -12.45
CA PHE A 54 13.61 8.32 -12.80
C PHE A 54 13.74 7.41 -14.02
N SER A 55 14.80 7.59 -14.80
CA SER A 55 15.13 6.66 -15.88
C SER A 55 15.38 5.25 -15.33
N LYS A 56 15.11 4.20 -16.11
CA LYS A 56 15.31 2.81 -15.69
C LYS A 56 16.70 2.57 -15.07
N PRO A 57 17.83 3.03 -15.65
CA PRO A 57 19.14 2.85 -15.03
C PRO A 57 19.29 3.57 -13.67
N LYS A 58 18.69 4.76 -13.53
CA LYS A 58 18.71 5.50 -12.25
C LYS A 58 17.84 4.79 -11.20
N ALA A 59 16.63 4.36 -11.57
CA ALA A 59 15.73 3.61 -10.70
C ALA A 59 16.40 2.32 -10.18
N THR A 60 17.08 1.56 -11.05
CA THR A 60 17.83 0.36 -10.64
C THR A 60 18.94 0.67 -9.63
N LYS A 61 19.70 1.76 -9.82
CA LYS A 61 20.76 2.17 -8.88
C LYS A 61 20.19 2.58 -7.52
N LEU A 62 19.09 3.33 -7.51
CA LEU A 62 18.42 3.74 -6.29
C LEU A 62 17.80 2.54 -5.55
N ALA A 63 17.18 1.60 -6.26
CA ALA A 63 16.67 0.37 -5.68
C ALA A 63 17.79 -0.49 -5.08
N ALA A 64 18.94 -0.60 -5.76
CA ALA A 64 20.12 -1.26 -5.21
C ALA A 64 20.60 -0.59 -3.92
N ARG A 65 20.58 0.76 -3.86
CA ARG A 65 20.90 1.50 -2.64
C ARG A 65 19.91 1.21 -1.51
N LEU A 66 18.61 1.14 -1.81
CA LEU A 66 17.57 0.78 -0.83
C LEU A 66 17.74 -0.64 -0.28
N VAL A 67 18.20 -1.57 -1.12
CA VAL A 67 18.57 -2.92 -0.69
C VAL A 67 19.80 -2.90 0.22
N GLU A 68 20.84 -2.15 -0.17
CA GLU A 68 22.07 -2.03 0.60
C GLU A 68 21.84 -1.47 2.02
N VAL A 69 20.96 -0.48 2.16
CA VAL A 69 20.61 0.09 3.48
C VAL A 69 19.53 -0.70 4.22
N GLY A 70 19.03 -1.79 3.63
CA GLY A 70 18.04 -2.69 4.21
C GLY A 70 16.64 -2.09 4.35
N LEU A 71 16.29 -1.09 3.53
CA LEU A 71 14.89 -0.64 3.40
C LEU A 71 14.10 -1.58 2.51
N TRP A 72 14.74 -2.10 1.46
CA TRP A 72 14.20 -3.12 0.57
C TRP A 72 15.05 -4.38 0.65
N GLU A 73 14.53 -5.47 0.11
CA GLU A 73 15.25 -6.73 -0.10
C GLU A 73 14.94 -7.31 -1.48
N ARG A 74 15.85 -8.14 -2.01
CA ARG A 74 15.58 -8.91 -3.24
C ARG A 74 14.76 -10.15 -2.89
N ASN A 75 13.70 -10.42 -3.65
CA ASN A 75 12.86 -11.61 -3.50
C ASN A 75 12.95 -12.58 -4.70
N GLY A 76 13.96 -12.42 -5.55
CA GLY A 76 14.18 -13.20 -6.77
C GLY A 76 13.50 -12.66 -8.03
N ALA A 77 12.30 -12.06 -7.92
CA ALA A 77 11.54 -11.53 -9.06
C ALA A 77 11.40 -9.99 -9.07
N GLY A 78 12.00 -9.32 -8.09
CA GLY A 78 11.93 -7.88 -7.89
C GLY A 78 12.45 -7.52 -6.51
N TYR A 79 11.62 -6.81 -5.75
CA TYR A 79 11.94 -6.31 -4.43
C TYR A 79 10.78 -6.54 -3.46
N ALA A 80 11.08 -6.60 -2.17
CA ALA A 80 10.10 -6.47 -1.10
C ALA A 80 10.51 -5.31 -0.18
N ILE A 81 9.52 -4.56 0.32
CA ILE A 81 9.74 -3.50 1.31
C ILE A 81 9.81 -4.13 2.70
N HIS A 82 10.91 -3.89 3.41
CA HIS A 82 11.12 -4.38 4.77
C HIS A 82 10.02 -3.85 5.71
N ASP A 83 9.49 -4.72 6.58
CA ASP A 83 8.44 -4.43 7.57
C ASP A 83 7.13 -3.85 7.01
N TYR A 84 6.83 -4.01 5.70
CA TYR A 84 5.63 -3.39 5.11
C TYR A 84 4.34 -3.73 5.87
N LEU A 85 4.16 -5.01 6.21
CA LEU A 85 2.97 -5.55 6.87
C LEU A 85 2.89 -5.23 8.38
N ASP A 86 3.98 -4.77 8.99
CA ASP A 86 3.95 -4.34 10.39
C ASP A 86 3.17 -3.02 10.55
N TYR A 87 3.16 -2.21 9.49
CA TYR A 87 2.52 -0.89 9.48
C TYR A 87 1.28 -0.84 8.58
N ASN A 88 1.28 -1.58 7.48
CA ASN A 88 0.24 -1.54 6.45
C ASN A 88 -0.57 -2.84 6.42
N PRO A 89 -1.88 -2.76 6.10
CA PRO A 89 -2.70 -3.96 6.01
C PRO A 89 -2.29 -4.82 4.81
N SER A 90 -2.36 -6.14 4.99
CA SER A 90 -2.26 -7.11 3.91
C SER A 90 -3.48 -7.05 2.97
N ARG A 91 -3.33 -7.56 1.74
CA ARG A 91 -4.43 -7.79 0.80
C ARG A 91 -5.57 -8.54 1.46
N LYS A 92 -5.26 -9.61 2.19
CA LYS A 92 -6.25 -10.44 2.89
C LYS A 92 -7.06 -9.62 3.90
N GLU A 93 -6.41 -8.76 4.68
CA GLU A 93 -7.12 -7.89 5.64
C GLU A 93 -7.97 -6.83 4.93
N LEU A 94 -7.47 -6.26 3.82
CA LEU A 94 -8.23 -5.31 3.00
C LEU A 94 -9.49 -5.96 2.40
N GLU A 95 -9.37 -7.18 1.87
CA GLU A 95 -10.49 -7.97 1.38
C GLU A 95 -11.51 -8.26 2.48
N ALA A 96 -11.05 -8.66 3.67
CA ALA A 96 -11.93 -8.89 4.82
C ALA A 96 -12.69 -7.62 5.22
N ARG A 97 -12.00 -6.46 5.26
CA ARG A 97 -12.64 -5.16 5.55
C ARG A 97 -13.68 -4.78 4.49
N ARG A 98 -13.38 -5.03 3.21
CA ARG A 98 -14.32 -4.81 2.10
C ARG A 98 -15.56 -5.67 2.25
N GLU A 99 -15.39 -6.94 2.59
CA GLU A 99 -16.50 -7.87 2.76
C GLU A 99 -17.40 -7.48 3.94
N ILE A 100 -16.82 -7.11 5.08
CA ILE A 100 -17.57 -6.61 6.24
C ILE A 100 -18.39 -5.37 5.85
N LYS A 101 -17.76 -4.41 5.16
CA LYS A 101 -18.42 -3.18 4.71
C LYS A 101 -19.54 -3.48 3.71
N ARG A 102 -19.33 -4.42 2.78
CA ARG A 102 -20.34 -4.87 1.81
C ARG A 102 -21.56 -5.45 2.52
N ARG A 103 -21.35 -6.35 3.49
CA ARG A 103 -22.45 -6.96 4.27
C ARG A 103 -23.22 -5.92 5.08
N ALA A 104 -22.53 -5.01 5.76
CA ALA A 104 -23.17 -3.95 6.53
C ALA A 104 -24.02 -3.02 5.63
N GLY A 105 -23.51 -2.67 4.44
CA GLY A 105 -24.24 -1.89 3.45
C GLY A 105 -25.51 -2.60 2.94
N GLN A 106 -25.42 -3.90 2.68
CA GLN A 106 -26.58 -4.71 2.27
C GLN A 106 -27.65 -4.78 3.35
N ALA A 107 -27.25 -5.04 4.61
CA ALA A 107 -28.17 -5.09 5.74
C ALA A 107 -28.88 -3.73 5.95
N GLY A 108 -28.13 -2.62 5.88
CA GLY A 108 -28.71 -1.28 6.00
C GLY A 108 -29.69 -0.93 4.87
N GLY A 109 -29.38 -1.34 3.63
CA GLY A 109 -30.27 -1.17 2.48
C GLY A 109 -31.60 -1.91 2.65
N LEU A 110 -31.56 -3.18 3.06
CA LEU A 110 -32.74 -4.00 3.33
C LEU A 110 -33.59 -3.43 4.47
N ALA A 111 -32.96 -2.97 5.56
CA ALA A 111 -33.67 -2.35 6.68
C ALA A 111 -34.41 -1.08 6.24
N LYS A 112 -33.79 -0.25 5.41
CA LYS A 112 -34.40 0.96 4.85
C LYS A 112 -35.58 0.65 3.92
N GLN A 113 -35.49 -0.41 3.12
CA GLN A 113 -36.60 -0.85 2.26
C GLN A 113 -37.80 -1.31 3.09
N ARG A 114 -37.57 -2.19 4.09
CA ARG A 114 -38.62 -2.67 4.99
C ARG A 114 -39.32 -1.52 5.73
N GLY A 115 -38.55 -0.53 6.20
CA GLY A 115 -39.12 0.66 6.84
C GLY A 115 -39.99 1.51 5.91
N LYS A 116 -39.64 1.61 4.62
CA LYS A 116 -40.49 2.29 3.63
C LYS A 116 -41.77 1.52 3.35
N GLU A 117 -41.68 0.20 3.18
CA GLU A 117 -42.85 -0.66 2.90
C GLU A 117 -43.84 -0.64 4.06
N ALA A 118 -43.37 -0.66 5.31
CA ALA A 118 -44.23 -0.52 6.49
C ALA A 118 -44.91 0.86 6.56
N GLY A 119 -44.18 1.95 6.28
CA GLY A 119 -44.74 3.31 6.31
C GLY A 119 -45.75 3.60 5.19
N LEU A 120 -45.74 2.85 4.09
CA LEU A 120 -46.77 2.91 3.05
C LEU A 120 -48.01 2.07 3.36
N ALA A 121 -47.91 1.09 4.26
CA ALA A 121 -49.04 0.24 4.63
C ALA A 121 -49.90 0.85 5.75
N ASP A 122 -49.33 1.77 6.54
CA ASP A 122 -49.97 2.41 7.70
C ASP A 122 -50.61 3.79 7.37
N GLY A 123 -50.61 4.23 6.11
CA GLY A 123 -51.17 5.52 5.66
C GLY A 123 -52.16 5.36 4.52
#